data_AF-A0A942C9J7-F1
#
_entry.id   AF-A0A942C9J7-F1
#
_cell.length_a   1.000
_cell.length_b   1.000
_cell.length_c   1.000
_cell.angle_alpha   90.00
_cell.angle_beta   90.00
_cell.angle_gamma   90.00
#
_symmetry.space_group_name_H-M   'P 1'
#
loop_
_entity.id
_entity.type
_entity.pdbx_description
1 polymer ?
#
loop_
_entity_poly.entity_id
_entity_poly.type
_entity_poly.pdbx_seq_one_letter_code
_entity_poly.pdbx_strand_id
1 'polypeptide(L)'
;MKLEHTKERYAITACLWLFLLTFSALAQTLNLEGSWEMYNDKGEKFDKPAKVAQSGTKLSINNGYGGKSTAVLNGNTFTTSDGLTGTISADGAKINWSNAYVWVRQGATAPRKLVEIAALPGDPPPSRKIKIFNNAGFVGRMTATYYDQQGVAKTVKSNGLMVLQSETLEIPAETAPKPIEIKFLKGTGVNAQLNDTYAEFSTATIPASFNAELCYRMEGTLVNPIVSNCDNSIGDATNSDVRQIRFQNDAGYDAQMTVTYFVNEVVNGNSIPMPKTVTSGFINGLGGKFRLLNLPKETSPNLPIQIMLTGNATVKDSIFVTTLPANFAASPAPCFKVWGTLFDPKGGTCNQ
;
A
#
# COMPACT_ATOMS: atom_id res chain seq x y z
N MET A 1 24.80 53.97 37.70
CA MET A 1 23.86 53.58 36.64
C MET A 1 24.56 52.58 35.72
N LYS A 2 24.55 51.30 36.08
CA LYS A 2 25.24 50.22 35.33
C LYS A 2 24.66 48.87 35.76
N LEU A 3 24.66 47.95 34.79
CA LEU A 3 24.22 46.55 34.83
C LEU A 3 22.72 46.33 34.87
N GLU A 4 22.13 46.07 33.70
CA GLU A 4 21.19 44.96 33.44
C GLU A 4 20.98 44.88 31.92
N HIS A 5 21.70 44.02 31.17
CA HIS A 5 21.29 43.59 29.82
C HIS A 5 22.16 42.47 29.20
N THR A 6 22.84 41.63 30.00
CA THR A 6 23.79 40.64 29.44
C THR A 6 23.44 39.18 29.74
N LYS A 7 22.32 38.88 30.42
CA LYS A 7 21.93 37.50 30.76
C LYS A 7 20.92 36.85 29.80
N GLU A 8 20.20 37.61 28.98
CA GLU A 8 19.12 37.05 28.15
C GLU A 8 19.56 36.46 26.81
N ARG A 9 20.75 36.83 26.30
CA ARG A 9 21.21 36.35 24.98
C ARG A 9 21.87 34.96 24.99
N TYR A 10 22.23 34.42 26.16
CA TYR A 10 22.86 33.09 26.25
C TYR A 10 21.86 31.93 26.39
N ALA A 11 20.61 32.19 26.80
CA ALA A 11 19.59 31.14 26.92
C ALA A 11 19.01 30.70 25.57
N ILE A 12 18.95 31.59 24.59
CA ILE A 12 18.32 31.30 23.28
C ILE A 12 19.27 30.51 22.36
N THR A 13 20.59 30.68 22.48
CA THR A 13 21.57 29.95 21.65
C THR A 13 21.78 28.50 22.12
N ALA A 14 21.57 28.21 23.42
CA ALA A 14 21.69 26.85 23.96
C ALA A 14 20.47 25.97 23.61
N CYS A 15 19.25 26.54 23.56
CA CYS A 15 18.07 25.80 23.10
C CYS A 15 18.09 25.49 21.60
N LEU A 16 18.76 26.31 20.79
CA LEU A 16 18.91 26.05 19.36
C LEU A 16 19.95 24.96 19.05
N TRP A 17 20.94 24.74 19.92
CA TRP A 17 21.88 23.62 19.81
C TRP A 17 21.37 22.32 20.43
N LEU A 18 20.44 22.38 21.40
CA LEU A 18 19.81 21.16 21.95
C LEU A 18 18.69 20.60 21.04
N PHE A 19 18.09 21.41 20.17
CA PHE A 19 17.13 20.95 19.15
C PHE A 19 17.77 20.34 17.91
N LEU A 20 19.09 20.46 17.74
CA LEU A 20 19.84 19.91 16.60
C LEU A 20 20.47 18.52 16.87
N LEU A 21 20.23 17.93 18.06
CA LEU A 21 20.91 16.69 18.48
C LEU A 21 20.01 15.48 18.80
N THR A 22 18.72 15.51 18.46
CA THR A 22 17.85 14.32 18.59
C THR A 22 16.97 14.09 17.36
N PHE A 23 17.58 14.08 16.17
CA PHE A 23 17.13 13.17 15.12
C PHE A 23 18.19 12.09 14.98
N SER A 24 18.31 11.23 16.00
CA SER A 24 18.74 9.86 15.75
C SER A 24 17.66 9.25 14.87
N ALA A 25 17.78 9.43 13.55
CA ALA A 25 17.06 8.64 12.59
C ALA A 25 17.28 7.18 13.00
N LEU A 26 16.22 6.54 13.45
CA LEU A 26 16.15 5.08 13.49
C LEU A 26 16.43 4.64 12.05
N ALA A 27 17.70 4.35 11.76
CA ALA A 27 18.10 3.73 10.52
C ALA A 27 17.32 2.42 10.46
N GLN A 28 16.22 2.42 9.70
CA GLN A 28 15.46 1.21 9.44
C GLN A 28 16.47 0.22 8.85
N THR A 29 16.71 -0.86 9.59
CA THR A 29 17.60 -1.92 9.13
C THR A 29 16.89 -2.62 7.98
N LEU A 30 17.28 -2.30 6.75
CA LEU A 30 16.84 -2.98 5.53
C LEU A 30 17.05 -4.47 5.69
N ASN A 31 15.96 -5.25 5.64
CA ASN A 31 16.00 -6.70 5.65
C ASN A 31 15.83 -7.22 4.21
N LEU A 32 16.88 -7.85 3.69
CA LEU A 32 16.98 -8.45 2.36
C LEU A 32 16.78 -9.96 2.37
N GLU A 33 16.62 -10.57 3.54
CA GLU A 33 16.45 -12.01 3.67
C GLU A 33 15.22 -12.49 2.90
N GLY A 34 15.37 -13.49 2.02
CA GLY A 34 14.28 -14.08 1.27
C GLY A 34 14.67 -14.60 -0.11
N SER A 35 13.64 -14.97 -0.88
CA SER A 35 13.77 -15.41 -2.28
C SER A 35 13.52 -14.25 -3.24
N TRP A 36 14.24 -14.23 -4.35
CA TRP A 36 14.27 -13.12 -5.30
C TRP A 36 14.11 -13.63 -6.73
N GLU A 37 13.20 -13.04 -7.49
CA GLU A 37 13.07 -13.22 -8.93
C GLU A 37 14.15 -12.39 -9.63
N MET A 38 14.91 -13.00 -10.54
CA MET A 38 15.98 -12.32 -11.26
C MET A 38 15.54 -12.02 -12.69
N TYR A 39 15.96 -10.86 -13.18
CA TYR A 39 15.74 -10.40 -14.55
C TYR A 39 17.09 -9.96 -15.12
N ASN A 40 17.37 -10.34 -16.37
CA ASN A 40 18.57 -9.88 -17.07
C ASN A 40 18.39 -8.42 -17.56
N ASP A 41 19.42 -7.90 -18.23
CA ASP A 41 19.46 -6.57 -18.85
C ASP A 41 18.36 -6.35 -19.91
N LYS A 42 17.83 -7.42 -20.49
CA LYS A 42 16.70 -7.39 -21.44
C LYS A 42 15.34 -7.48 -20.75
N GLY A 43 15.31 -7.64 -19.43
CA GLY A 43 14.09 -7.83 -18.64
C GLY A 43 13.50 -9.25 -18.74
N GLU A 44 14.27 -10.21 -19.24
CA GLU A 44 13.86 -11.62 -19.30
C GLU A 44 14.06 -12.26 -17.92
N LYS A 45 13.03 -12.97 -17.45
CA LYS A 45 13.03 -13.63 -16.14
C LYS A 45 13.82 -14.94 -16.18
N PHE A 46 14.67 -15.15 -15.18
CA PHE A 46 15.37 -16.43 -14.97
C PHE A 46 14.42 -17.49 -14.39
N ASP A 47 14.64 -18.77 -14.73
CA ASP A 47 13.79 -19.89 -14.30
C ASP A 47 13.93 -20.24 -12.81
N LYS A 48 15.09 -19.96 -12.21
CA LYS A 48 15.35 -20.20 -10.78
C LYS A 48 15.40 -18.89 -10.01
N PRO A 49 14.88 -18.84 -8.77
CA PRO A 49 15.04 -17.67 -7.92
C PRO A 49 16.43 -17.65 -7.28
N ALA A 50 16.89 -16.44 -6.97
CA ALA A 50 17.99 -16.23 -6.04
C ALA A 50 17.51 -16.30 -4.58
N LYS A 51 18.45 -16.51 -3.66
CA LYS A 51 18.23 -16.43 -2.21
C LYS A 51 19.24 -15.51 -1.58
N VAL A 52 18.76 -14.64 -0.71
CA VAL A 52 19.60 -13.79 0.14
C VAL A 52 19.34 -14.19 1.59
N ALA A 53 20.41 -14.45 2.33
CA ALA A 53 20.39 -14.58 3.78
C ALA A 53 21.12 -13.39 4.39
N GLN A 54 20.60 -12.84 5.49
CA GLN A 54 21.14 -11.64 6.12
C GLN A 54 21.36 -11.88 7.62
N SER A 55 22.50 -11.44 8.12
CA SER A 55 22.82 -11.42 9.55
C SER A 55 23.44 -10.07 9.91
N GLY A 56 22.63 -9.16 10.44
CA GLY A 56 23.01 -7.77 10.62
C GLY A 56 23.28 -7.09 9.27
N THR A 57 24.48 -6.56 9.07
CA THR A 57 24.90 -5.97 7.78
C THR A 57 25.53 -6.98 6.83
N LYS A 58 25.74 -8.24 7.23
CA LYS A 58 26.37 -9.26 6.38
C LYS A 58 25.33 -9.99 5.54
N LEU A 59 25.61 -10.14 4.25
CA LEU A 59 24.77 -10.81 3.27
C LEU A 59 25.46 -12.06 2.74
N SER A 60 24.69 -13.13 2.58
CA SER A 60 25.04 -14.33 1.82
C SER A 60 24.06 -14.46 0.67
N ILE A 61 24.57 -14.42 -0.56
CA ILE A 61 23.79 -14.33 -1.78
C ILE A 61 24.02 -15.59 -2.61
N ASN A 62 22.95 -16.24 -3.03
CA ASN A 62 22.98 -17.42 -3.90
C ASN A 62 22.09 -17.16 -5.12
N ASN A 63 22.66 -17.23 -6.32
CA ASN A 63 21.95 -16.92 -7.56
C ASN A 63 21.08 -18.07 -8.08
N GLY A 64 20.96 -19.20 -7.37
CA GLY A 64 20.17 -20.35 -7.81
C GLY A 64 20.81 -21.22 -8.92
N TYR A 65 21.91 -20.76 -9.52
CA TYR A 65 22.69 -21.48 -10.54
C TYR A 65 24.07 -21.94 -10.03
N GLY A 66 24.25 -21.99 -8.70
CA GLY A 66 25.49 -22.44 -8.05
C GLY A 66 26.48 -21.33 -7.72
N GLY A 67 26.24 -20.09 -8.18
CA GLY A 67 27.01 -18.91 -7.80
C GLY A 67 26.66 -18.47 -6.38
N LYS A 68 27.69 -18.29 -5.55
CA LYS A 68 27.55 -17.80 -4.18
C LYS A 68 28.50 -16.63 -3.95
N SER A 69 27.99 -15.57 -3.35
CA SER A 69 28.76 -14.36 -3.07
C SER A 69 28.39 -13.84 -1.69
N THR A 70 29.33 -13.16 -1.03
CA THR A 70 29.08 -12.49 0.26
C THR A 70 29.18 -10.99 0.08
N ALA A 71 28.43 -10.21 0.86
CA ALA A 71 28.52 -8.75 0.83
C ALA A 71 28.34 -8.14 2.21
N VAL A 72 28.71 -6.86 2.34
CA VAL A 72 28.41 -6.04 3.52
C VAL A 72 27.52 -4.89 3.08
N LEU A 73 26.36 -4.78 3.72
CA LEU A 73 25.39 -3.71 3.52
C LEU A 73 25.91 -2.41 4.14
N ASN A 74 25.97 -1.37 3.31
CA ASN A 74 26.29 0.00 3.69
C ASN A 74 25.18 0.94 3.21
N GLY A 75 24.27 1.29 4.13
CA GLY A 75 23.04 2.00 3.79
C GLY A 75 22.16 1.16 2.87
N ASN A 76 21.85 1.68 1.67
CA ASN A 76 21.08 1.00 0.64
C ASN A 76 21.96 0.39 -0.47
N THR A 77 23.27 0.26 -0.24
CA THR A 77 24.21 -0.29 -1.22
C THR A 77 25.05 -1.41 -0.62
N PHE A 78 25.57 -2.29 -1.46
CA PHE A 78 26.56 -3.27 -1.08
C PHE A 78 27.42 -3.69 -2.29
N THR A 79 28.61 -4.19 -2.01
CA THR A 79 29.49 -4.82 -3.00
C THR A 79 29.68 -6.27 -2.63
N THR A 80 29.43 -7.17 -3.57
CA THR A 80 29.65 -8.61 -3.39
C THR A 80 31.13 -8.96 -3.54
N SER A 81 31.51 -10.11 -2.99
CA SER A 81 32.89 -10.65 -3.02
C SER A 81 33.45 -10.88 -4.43
N ASP A 82 32.59 -10.94 -5.45
CA ASP A 82 32.93 -11.05 -6.88
C ASP A 82 32.96 -9.69 -7.60
N GLY A 83 32.76 -8.58 -6.88
CA GLY A 83 32.91 -7.22 -7.40
C GLY A 83 31.64 -6.59 -7.99
N LEU A 84 30.50 -7.28 -8.00
CA LEU A 84 29.23 -6.67 -8.38
C LEU A 84 28.74 -5.73 -7.28
N THR A 85 28.10 -4.63 -7.67
CA THR A 85 27.47 -3.72 -6.71
C THR A 85 25.95 -3.80 -6.85
N GLY A 86 25.26 -3.79 -5.72
CA GLY A 86 23.81 -3.80 -5.63
C GLY A 86 23.31 -2.53 -4.96
N THR A 87 22.32 -1.88 -5.56
CA THR A 87 21.59 -0.74 -4.98
C THR A 87 20.16 -1.16 -4.71
N ILE A 88 19.74 -1.01 -3.46
CA ILE A 88 18.44 -1.45 -2.96
C ILE A 88 17.45 -0.29 -3.05
N SER A 89 16.24 -0.57 -3.51
CA SER A 89 15.12 0.38 -3.48
C SER A 89 14.74 0.76 -2.05
N ALA A 90 14.13 1.94 -1.87
CA ALA A 90 13.74 2.43 -0.55
C ALA A 90 12.81 1.45 0.21
N ASP A 91 11.98 0.70 -0.51
CA ASP A 91 11.07 -0.31 0.04
C ASP A 91 11.72 -1.68 0.29
N GLY A 92 13.00 -1.87 -0.04
CA GLY A 92 13.70 -3.15 0.11
C GLY A 92 13.16 -4.29 -0.78
N ALA A 93 12.32 -3.97 -1.77
CA ALA A 93 11.68 -4.96 -2.64
C ALA A 93 12.44 -5.23 -3.95
N LYS A 94 13.41 -4.36 -4.30
CA LYS A 94 14.17 -4.43 -5.55
C LYS A 94 15.66 -4.18 -5.30
N ILE A 95 16.50 -4.93 -6.01
CA ILE A 95 17.95 -4.72 -6.08
C ILE A 95 18.32 -4.46 -7.55
N ASN A 96 18.94 -3.31 -7.82
CA ASN A 96 19.57 -3.00 -9.10
C ASN A 96 21.05 -3.35 -9.03
N TRP A 97 21.50 -4.21 -9.93
CA TRP A 97 22.90 -4.63 -10.01
C TRP A 97 23.68 -3.79 -11.02
N SER A 98 24.98 -3.61 -10.79
CA SER A 98 25.87 -2.85 -11.67
C SER A 98 26.01 -3.43 -13.09
N ASN A 99 25.68 -4.70 -13.27
CA ASN A 99 25.62 -5.36 -14.58
C ASN A 99 24.24 -5.23 -15.27
N ALA A 100 23.44 -4.25 -14.85
CA ALA A 100 22.07 -3.99 -15.32
C ALA A 100 21.04 -5.08 -15.01
N TYR A 101 21.37 -6.10 -14.20
CA TYR A 101 20.39 -7.09 -13.77
C TYR A 101 19.50 -6.50 -12.67
N VAL A 102 18.27 -7.00 -12.58
CA VAL A 102 17.30 -6.57 -11.57
C VAL A 102 16.80 -7.77 -10.81
N TRP A 103 16.86 -7.70 -9.48
CA TRP A 103 16.25 -8.70 -8.62
C TRP A 103 15.06 -8.11 -7.89
N VAL A 104 13.98 -8.89 -7.78
CA VAL A 104 12.71 -8.46 -7.20
C VAL A 104 12.30 -9.49 -6.18
N ARG A 105 11.97 -9.06 -4.97
CA ARG A 105 11.58 -9.96 -3.89
C ARG A 105 10.34 -10.76 -4.28
N GLN A 106 10.37 -12.09 -4.15
CA GLN A 106 9.19 -12.92 -4.42
C GLN A 106 8.05 -12.54 -3.48
N GLY A 107 6.86 -12.32 -4.05
CA GLY A 107 5.70 -11.79 -3.31
C GLY A 107 5.61 -10.26 -3.28
N ALA A 108 6.63 -9.54 -3.73
CA ALA A 108 6.50 -8.16 -4.16
C ALA A 108 5.97 -8.12 -5.61
N THR A 109 5.18 -7.11 -5.93
CA THR A 109 4.63 -6.91 -7.27
C THR A 109 5.79 -6.87 -8.28
N ALA A 110 5.82 -7.80 -9.24
CA ALA A 110 6.85 -7.84 -10.27
C ALA A 110 6.93 -6.47 -10.99
N PRO A 111 8.13 -5.93 -11.27
CA PRO A 111 8.27 -4.73 -12.07
C PRO A 111 7.76 -5.03 -13.46
N ARG A 112 6.59 -4.46 -13.80
CA ARG A 112 6.27 -4.21 -15.20
C ARG A 112 7.36 -3.28 -15.73
N LYS A 113 8.22 -3.82 -16.59
CA LYS A 113 9.16 -3.15 -17.49
C LYS A 113 9.18 -1.61 -17.35
N LEU A 114 9.98 -1.09 -16.42
CA LEU A 114 10.54 0.26 -16.57
C LEU A 114 11.69 0.10 -17.56
N VAL A 115 11.43 0.37 -18.84
CA VAL A 115 12.50 0.90 -19.67
C VAL A 115 12.68 2.32 -19.14
N GLU A 116 13.58 2.49 -18.17
CA GLU A 116 14.09 3.82 -17.82
C GLU A 116 15.09 4.20 -18.92
N ILE A 117 14.56 4.53 -20.11
CA ILE A 117 15.26 5.48 -20.97
C ILE A 117 15.26 6.75 -20.12
N ALA A 118 16.44 7.19 -19.69
CA ALA A 118 16.59 8.56 -19.22
C ALA A 118 15.96 9.44 -20.29
N ALA A 119 14.81 10.03 -19.98
CA ALA A 119 14.08 10.93 -20.86
C ALA A 119 15.11 11.90 -21.43
N LEU A 120 15.29 11.86 -22.75
CA LEU A 120 16.14 12.84 -23.40
C LEU A 120 15.53 14.21 -23.06
N PRO A 121 16.34 15.26 -22.85
CA PRO A 121 15.81 16.60 -22.63
C PRO A 121 14.82 16.96 -23.75
N GLY A 122 13.51 16.95 -23.46
CA GLY A 122 12.45 17.13 -24.45
C GLY A 122 11.39 16.01 -24.52
N ASP A 123 11.59 14.86 -23.88
CA ASP A 123 10.52 13.84 -23.81
C ASP A 123 9.40 14.31 -22.88
N PRO A 124 8.12 14.16 -23.29
CA PRO A 124 6.99 14.52 -22.45
C PRO A 124 7.03 13.69 -21.16
N PRO A 125 6.77 14.30 -20.00
CA PRO A 125 6.84 13.60 -18.72
C PRO A 125 5.90 12.38 -18.73
N PRO A 126 6.30 11.27 -18.07
CA PRO A 126 5.55 10.01 -18.12
C PRO A 126 4.10 10.26 -17.68
N SER A 127 3.14 9.91 -18.56
CA SER A 127 1.73 10.13 -18.27
C SER A 127 1.31 9.27 -17.10
N ARG A 128 0.66 9.91 -16.11
CA ARG A 128 0.23 9.24 -14.89
C ARG A 128 -1.13 8.62 -15.15
N LYS A 129 -1.27 7.31 -14.93
CA LYS A 129 -2.45 6.55 -15.34
C LYS A 129 -3.16 5.97 -14.14
N ILE A 130 -4.49 6.06 -14.13
CA ILE A 130 -5.35 5.42 -13.15
C ILE A 130 -6.32 4.52 -13.88
N LYS A 131 -6.08 3.21 -13.82
CA LYS A 131 -6.92 2.19 -14.42
C LYS A 131 -7.99 1.74 -13.43
N ILE A 132 -9.22 1.64 -13.90
CA ILE A 132 -10.36 1.17 -13.13
C ILE A 132 -11.01 -0.02 -13.84
N PHE A 133 -11.28 -1.09 -13.11
CA PHE A 133 -12.07 -2.23 -13.56
C PHE A 133 -13.39 -2.25 -12.80
N ASN A 134 -14.50 -2.41 -13.51
CA ASN A 134 -15.79 -2.64 -12.88
C ASN A 134 -16.14 -4.13 -12.88
N ASN A 135 -15.88 -4.81 -11.79
CA ASN A 135 -16.29 -6.19 -11.55
C ASN A 135 -17.54 -6.27 -10.66
N ALA A 136 -18.18 -5.14 -10.36
CA ALA A 136 -19.35 -5.09 -9.52
C ALA A 136 -20.63 -5.38 -10.29
N GLY A 137 -21.68 -5.80 -9.59
CA GLY A 137 -23.02 -6.01 -10.15
C GLY A 137 -23.81 -4.73 -10.44
N PHE A 138 -23.12 -3.60 -10.66
CA PHE A 138 -23.72 -2.29 -10.91
C PHE A 138 -22.87 -1.48 -11.88
N VAL A 139 -23.43 -0.42 -12.47
CA VAL A 139 -22.66 0.51 -13.30
C VAL A 139 -21.81 1.41 -12.41
N GLY A 140 -20.49 1.34 -12.59
CA GLY A 140 -19.53 2.09 -11.78
C GLY A 140 -18.98 3.31 -12.52
N ARG A 141 -18.50 4.31 -11.77
CA ARG A 141 -17.78 5.45 -12.33
C ARG A 141 -16.66 5.87 -11.37
N MET A 142 -15.56 6.33 -11.93
CA MET A 142 -14.45 6.91 -11.18
C MET A 142 -14.26 8.36 -11.59
N THR A 143 -14.00 9.23 -10.61
CA THR A 143 -13.53 10.60 -10.86
C THR A 143 -12.23 10.82 -10.13
N ALA A 144 -11.27 11.50 -10.77
CA ALA A 144 -10.04 11.93 -10.13
C ALA A 144 -9.94 13.46 -10.21
N THR A 145 -9.82 14.10 -9.05
CA THR A 145 -9.64 15.54 -8.89
C THR A 145 -8.19 15.83 -8.52
N TYR A 146 -7.52 16.59 -9.37
CA TYR A 146 -6.15 17.07 -9.18
C TYR A 146 -6.13 18.60 -9.21
N TYR A 147 -4.98 19.20 -8.91
CA TYR A 147 -4.80 20.64 -8.95
C TYR A 147 -3.74 20.99 -9.98
N ASP A 148 -4.02 21.93 -10.90
CA ASP A 148 -3.00 22.43 -11.82
C ASP A 148 -1.91 23.22 -11.08
N GLN A 149 -0.87 23.66 -11.79
CA GLN A 149 0.24 24.43 -11.20
C GLN A 149 -0.22 25.75 -10.55
N GLN A 150 -1.36 26.30 -10.99
CA GLN A 150 -1.98 27.50 -10.42
C GLN A 150 -2.84 27.19 -9.18
N GLY A 151 -2.95 25.91 -8.81
CA GLY A 151 -3.71 25.45 -7.65
C GLY A 151 -5.22 25.38 -7.87
N VAL A 152 -5.67 25.41 -9.13
CA VAL A 152 -7.09 25.28 -9.51
C VAL A 152 -7.44 23.80 -9.65
N ALA A 153 -8.55 23.40 -9.04
CA ALA A 153 -9.03 22.02 -9.12
C ALA A 153 -9.50 21.67 -10.54
N LYS A 154 -9.06 20.50 -11.04
CA LYS A 154 -9.45 19.90 -12.31
C LYS A 154 -9.93 18.48 -12.03
N THR A 155 -11.02 18.09 -12.67
CA THR A 155 -11.60 16.76 -12.49
C THR A 155 -11.62 16.03 -13.83
N VAL A 156 -11.05 14.84 -13.86
CA VAL A 156 -11.26 13.86 -14.93
C VAL A 156 -12.24 12.80 -14.45
N LYS A 157 -13.06 12.29 -15.37
CA LYS A 157 -14.11 11.32 -15.06
C LYS A 157 -14.08 10.19 -16.09
N SER A 158 -14.29 8.97 -15.63
CA SER A 158 -14.56 7.84 -16.51
C SER A 158 -15.97 7.93 -17.07
N ASN A 159 -16.24 7.14 -18.10
CA ASN A 159 -17.60 6.82 -18.50
C ASN A 159 -18.32 6.02 -17.41
N GLY A 160 -19.63 5.82 -17.59
CA GLY A 160 -20.34 4.77 -16.84
C GLY A 160 -19.84 3.41 -17.31
N LEU A 161 -19.14 2.68 -16.44
CA LEU A 161 -18.56 1.39 -16.73
C LEU A 161 -19.58 0.30 -16.44
N MET A 162 -19.96 -0.47 -17.45
CA MET A 162 -20.76 -1.68 -17.27
C MET A 162 -19.94 -2.79 -16.60
N VAL A 163 -20.61 -3.85 -16.18
CA VAL A 163 -19.97 -5.03 -15.58
C VAL A 163 -18.92 -5.61 -16.53
N LEU A 164 -17.74 -5.93 -16.00
CA LEU A 164 -16.53 -6.39 -16.69
C LEU A 164 -15.86 -5.38 -17.63
N GLN A 165 -16.27 -4.11 -17.61
CA GLN A 165 -15.57 -3.06 -18.36
C GLN A 165 -14.43 -2.44 -17.55
N SER A 166 -13.49 -1.83 -18.27
CA SER A 166 -12.40 -1.07 -17.66
C SER A 166 -12.09 0.18 -18.46
N GLU A 167 -11.59 1.19 -17.78
CA GLU A 167 -11.14 2.45 -18.39
C GLU A 167 -9.87 2.94 -17.69
N THR A 168 -9.06 3.72 -18.40
CA THR A 168 -7.87 4.35 -17.85
C THR A 168 -8.02 5.85 -17.93
N LEU A 169 -7.92 6.53 -16.79
CA LEU A 169 -7.84 7.98 -16.73
C LEU A 169 -6.38 8.42 -16.77
N GLU A 170 -6.09 9.42 -17.59
CA GLU A 170 -4.78 10.05 -17.62
C GLU A 170 -4.81 11.34 -16.79
N ILE A 171 -3.83 11.46 -15.90
CA ILE A 171 -3.60 12.67 -15.11
C ILE A 171 -2.34 13.34 -15.67
N PRO A 172 -2.41 14.64 -16.05
CA PRO A 172 -1.24 15.38 -16.55
C PRO A 172 -0.09 15.28 -15.54
N ALA A 173 1.16 15.10 -15.95
CA ALA A 173 2.27 14.97 -15.00
C ALA A 173 2.50 16.25 -14.17
N GLU A 174 2.22 17.41 -14.77
CA GLU A 174 2.42 18.73 -14.19
C GLU A 174 1.21 19.16 -13.34
N THR A 175 1.23 18.77 -12.06
CA THR A 175 0.21 19.22 -11.08
C THR A 175 0.85 19.87 -9.87
N ALA A 176 0.09 20.71 -9.17
CA ALA A 176 0.49 21.18 -7.86
C ALA A 176 0.76 20.00 -6.90
N PRO A 177 1.61 20.18 -5.87
CA PRO A 177 1.94 19.15 -4.89
C PRO A 177 0.79 18.89 -3.89
N LYS A 178 -0.46 19.03 -4.34
CA LYS A 178 -1.67 18.72 -3.56
C LYS A 178 -2.10 17.29 -3.87
N PRO A 179 -2.47 16.48 -2.86
CA PRO A 179 -2.95 15.13 -3.09
C PRO A 179 -4.12 15.09 -4.10
N ILE A 180 -4.15 14.03 -4.89
CA ILE A 180 -5.21 13.77 -5.87
C ILE A 180 -6.29 12.97 -5.17
N GLU A 181 -7.52 13.44 -5.27
CA GLU A 181 -8.69 12.78 -4.70
C GLU A 181 -9.36 11.92 -5.78
N ILE A 182 -9.57 10.64 -5.48
CA ILE A 182 -10.26 9.68 -6.36
C ILE A 182 -11.57 9.30 -5.69
N LYS A 183 -12.69 9.55 -6.35
CA LYS A 183 -14.01 9.11 -5.90
C LYS A 183 -14.50 7.96 -6.75
N PHE A 184 -15.06 6.96 -6.08
CA PHE A 184 -15.72 5.82 -6.68
C PHE A 184 -17.23 5.94 -6.47
N LEU A 185 -17.94 5.86 -7.57
CA LEU A 185 -19.35 6.17 -7.65
C LEU A 185 -20.10 4.96 -8.20
N LYS A 186 -21.30 4.70 -7.68
CA LYS A 186 -22.23 3.69 -8.18
C LYS A 186 -23.45 4.35 -8.81
N GLY A 187 -23.95 3.78 -9.90
CA GLY A 187 -25.23 4.17 -10.47
C GLY A 187 -26.36 3.95 -9.47
N THR A 188 -27.27 4.92 -9.36
CA THR A 188 -28.42 4.84 -8.44
C THR A 188 -29.57 3.99 -8.98
N GLY A 189 -29.59 3.72 -10.29
CA GLY A 189 -30.53 2.81 -10.96
C GLY A 189 -29.87 1.51 -11.43
N VAL A 190 -30.67 0.45 -11.57
CA VAL A 190 -30.24 -0.84 -12.13
C VAL A 190 -29.76 -0.76 -13.58
N ASN A 191 -30.18 0.27 -14.32
CA ASN A 191 -29.80 0.53 -15.72
C ASN A 191 -29.07 1.86 -15.90
N ALA A 192 -28.27 2.27 -14.92
CA ALA A 192 -27.67 3.59 -14.91
C ALA A 192 -26.91 3.89 -16.22
N GLN A 193 -27.36 4.88 -16.99
CA GLN A 193 -26.72 5.33 -18.23
C GLN A 193 -25.67 6.42 -17.98
N LEU A 194 -25.03 6.89 -19.06
CA LEU A 194 -23.98 7.91 -19.03
C LEU A 194 -24.39 9.21 -18.31
N ASN A 195 -25.68 9.59 -18.35
CA ASN A 195 -26.18 10.83 -17.74
C ASN A 195 -26.90 10.63 -16.41
N ASP A 196 -26.92 9.40 -15.89
CA ASP A 196 -27.70 9.09 -14.69
C ASP A 196 -27.01 9.61 -13.42
N THR A 197 -27.78 9.67 -12.33
CA THR A 197 -27.28 10.06 -11.02
C THR A 197 -26.41 8.95 -10.44
N TYR A 198 -25.19 9.31 -10.05
CA TYR A 198 -24.27 8.42 -9.34
C TYR A 198 -24.14 8.85 -7.89
N ALA A 199 -24.04 7.88 -6.99
CA ALA A 199 -23.77 8.08 -5.57
C ALA A 199 -22.33 7.68 -5.23
N GLU A 200 -21.62 8.52 -4.50
CA GLU A 200 -20.30 8.18 -3.94
C GLU A 200 -20.44 7.05 -2.93
N PHE A 201 -19.56 6.06 -3.02
CA PHE A 201 -19.49 5.00 -2.02
C PHE A 201 -18.10 4.82 -1.41
N SER A 202 -17.05 5.36 -2.06
CA SER A 202 -15.69 5.32 -1.54
C SER A 202 -14.86 6.45 -2.12
N THR A 203 -13.88 6.89 -1.35
CA THR A 203 -12.89 7.89 -1.77
C THR A 203 -11.49 7.39 -1.40
N ALA A 204 -10.50 7.66 -2.25
CA ALA A 204 -9.10 7.41 -2.03
C ALA A 204 -8.30 8.69 -2.29
N THR A 205 -7.18 8.85 -1.60
CA THR A 205 -6.28 9.99 -1.80
C THR A 205 -4.92 9.46 -2.17
N ILE A 206 -4.33 9.97 -3.25
CA ILE A 206 -2.99 9.58 -3.69
C ILE A 206 -2.05 10.79 -3.74
N PRO A 207 -0.73 10.60 -3.52
CA PRO A 207 0.26 11.66 -3.69
C PRO A 207 0.24 12.23 -5.11
N ALA A 208 0.36 13.56 -5.23
CA ALA A 208 0.58 14.21 -6.52
C ALA A 208 1.93 13.83 -7.17
N SER A 209 2.82 13.13 -6.47
CA SER A 209 4.10 12.68 -7.01
C SER A 209 4.05 11.29 -7.65
N PHE A 210 2.89 10.61 -7.70
CA PHE A 210 2.83 9.26 -8.26
C PHE A 210 3.24 9.27 -9.74
N ASN A 211 4.04 8.28 -10.15
CA ASN A 211 4.67 8.23 -11.48
C ASN A 211 4.41 6.89 -12.20
N ALA A 212 3.46 6.10 -11.71
CA ALA A 212 3.15 4.76 -12.22
C ALA A 212 1.67 4.64 -12.63
N GLU A 213 1.31 3.50 -13.23
CA GLU A 213 -0.09 3.09 -13.41
C GLU A 213 -0.65 2.60 -12.08
N LEU A 214 -1.64 3.31 -11.55
CA LEU A 214 -2.47 2.83 -10.45
C LEU A 214 -3.62 2.00 -11.00
N CYS A 215 -4.04 1.00 -10.25
CA CYS A 215 -5.07 0.08 -10.69
C CYS A 215 -6.06 -0.21 -9.57
N TYR A 216 -7.32 0.13 -9.82
CA TYR A 216 -8.45 -0.09 -8.93
C TYR A 216 -9.46 -1.05 -9.55
N ARG A 217 -10.21 -1.73 -8.70
CA ARG A 217 -11.28 -2.65 -9.04
C ARG A 217 -12.49 -2.37 -8.16
N MET A 218 -13.62 -2.08 -8.77
CA MET A 218 -14.92 -2.03 -8.10
C MET A 218 -15.53 -3.42 -8.08
N GLU A 219 -16.04 -3.83 -6.93
CA GLU A 219 -16.65 -5.14 -6.71
C GLU A 219 -17.89 -5.00 -5.82
N GLY A 220 -18.63 -6.10 -5.65
CA GLY A 220 -19.80 -6.17 -4.79
C GLY A 220 -21.10 -5.82 -5.50
N THR A 221 -22.09 -5.39 -4.71
CA THR A 221 -23.47 -5.14 -5.16
C THR A 221 -23.87 -3.68 -4.94
N LEU A 222 -25.04 -3.27 -5.43
CA LEU A 222 -25.56 -1.93 -5.21
C LEU A 222 -25.64 -1.54 -3.71
N VAL A 223 -25.89 -2.50 -2.83
CA VAL A 223 -26.03 -2.26 -1.38
C VAL A 223 -24.70 -2.40 -0.63
N ASN A 224 -23.80 -3.24 -1.13
CA ASN A 224 -22.49 -3.48 -0.53
C ASN A 224 -21.37 -3.27 -1.57
N PRO A 225 -21.18 -2.03 -2.08
CA PRO A 225 -20.13 -1.74 -3.04
C PRO A 225 -18.78 -1.70 -2.33
N ILE A 226 -17.73 -2.13 -3.02
CA ILE A 226 -16.36 -1.97 -2.53
C ILE A 226 -15.42 -1.63 -3.66
N VAL A 227 -14.34 -0.91 -3.32
CA VAL A 227 -13.19 -0.72 -4.18
C VAL A 227 -11.96 -1.32 -3.53
N SER A 228 -11.16 -2.00 -4.34
CA SER A 228 -9.82 -2.47 -3.97
C SER A 228 -8.82 -2.07 -5.03
N ASN A 229 -7.55 -2.19 -4.70
CA ASN A 229 -6.50 -2.24 -5.69
C ASN A 229 -6.59 -3.56 -6.49
N CYS A 230 -5.99 -3.58 -7.69
CA CYS A 230 -6.02 -4.77 -8.56
C CYS A 230 -5.20 -5.96 -8.03
N ASP A 231 -4.37 -5.75 -7.00
CA ASP A 231 -3.66 -6.77 -6.23
C ASP A 231 -4.49 -7.35 -5.06
N ASN A 232 -5.79 -7.03 -5.01
CA ASN A 232 -6.74 -7.38 -3.95
C ASN A 232 -6.41 -6.75 -2.58
N SER A 233 -5.63 -5.67 -2.54
CA SER A 233 -5.43 -4.88 -1.32
C SER A 233 -6.49 -3.77 -1.17
N ILE A 234 -6.87 -3.45 0.07
CA ILE A 234 -7.80 -2.36 0.42
C ILE A 234 -7.17 -1.52 1.53
N GLY A 235 -7.43 -0.22 1.54
CA GLY A 235 -6.90 0.72 2.51
C GLY A 235 -5.86 1.64 1.89
N ASP A 236 -5.20 2.43 2.72
CA ASP A 236 -4.16 3.35 2.27
C ASP A 236 -2.94 2.53 1.80
N ALA A 237 -2.78 2.40 0.48
CA ALA A 237 -1.63 1.76 -0.16
C ALA A 237 -0.60 2.79 -0.65
N THR A 238 -0.80 4.07 -0.32
CA THR A 238 -0.10 5.17 -1.00
C THR A 238 1.25 5.50 -0.38
N ASN A 239 1.55 4.92 0.78
CA ASN A 239 2.85 4.96 1.43
C ASN A 239 3.49 3.56 1.43
N SER A 240 4.80 3.52 1.23
CA SER A 240 5.63 2.30 1.36
C SER A 240 5.67 1.75 2.79
N ASP A 241 5.24 2.54 3.77
CA ASP A 241 5.18 2.19 5.20
C ASP A 241 3.77 1.71 5.60
N VAL A 242 3.31 0.63 4.98
CA VAL A 242 2.03 -0.02 5.33
C VAL A 242 2.27 -1.40 5.93
N ARG A 243 1.43 -1.77 6.89
CA ARG A 243 1.33 -3.13 7.42
C ARG A 243 0.08 -3.78 6.87
N GLN A 244 0.15 -5.09 6.66
CA GLN A 244 -0.93 -5.82 6.03
C GLN A 244 -1.56 -6.80 7.01
N ILE A 245 -2.87 -6.92 6.93
CA ILE A 245 -3.63 -8.01 7.54
C ILE A 245 -4.32 -8.76 6.42
N ARG A 246 -4.12 -10.08 6.37
CA ARG A 246 -4.76 -10.95 5.39
C ARG A 246 -6.10 -11.42 5.92
N PHE A 247 -7.16 -11.22 5.13
CA PHE A 247 -8.44 -11.85 5.34
C PHE A 247 -8.69 -12.89 4.26
N GLN A 248 -9.12 -14.09 4.64
CA GLN A 248 -9.48 -15.16 3.72
C GLN A 248 -10.89 -15.68 4.01
N ASN A 249 -11.67 -15.90 2.96
CA ASN A 249 -12.98 -16.53 3.08
C ASN A 249 -12.96 -17.90 2.39
N ASP A 250 -13.09 -18.95 3.18
CA ASP A 250 -13.20 -20.35 2.74
C ASP A 250 -14.62 -20.90 3.01
N ALA A 251 -15.57 -20.04 3.36
CA ALA A 251 -16.91 -20.44 3.77
C ALA A 251 -17.87 -20.61 2.58
N GLY A 252 -18.98 -21.31 2.82
CA GLY A 252 -20.09 -21.39 1.85
C GLY A 252 -20.93 -20.11 1.75
N TYR A 253 -20.45 -18.97 2.24
CA TYR A 253 -21.17 -17.70 2.32
C TYR A 253 -20.24 -16.50 2.10
N ASP A 254 -20.81 -15.34 1.81
CA ASP A 254 -20.04 -14.11 1.70
C ASP A 254 -19.69 -13.57 3.09
N ALA A 255 -18.48 -13.09 3.28
CA ALA A 255 -18.02 -12.61 4.59
C ALA A 255 -17.09 -11.40 4.47
N GLN A 256 -17.00 -10.64 5.54
CA GLN A 256 -16.22 -9.40 5.65
C GLN A 256 -15.36 -9.42 6.90
N MET A 257 -14.17 -8.84 6.80
CA MET A 257 -13.36 -8.42 7.94
C MET A 257 -13.45 -6.90 8.09
N THR A 258 -13.74 -6.45 9.30
CA THR A 258 -13.68 -5.05 9.72
C THR A 258 -12.52 -4.89 10.69
N VAL A 259 -11.64 -3.94 10.39
CA VAL A 259 -10.48 -3.62 11.21
C VAL A 259 -10.62 -2.20 11.72
N THR A 260 -10.68 -2.04 13.03
CA THR A 260 -10.70 -0.73 13.68
C THR A 260 -9.36 -0.50 14.37
N TYR A 261 -8.72 0.63 14.05
CA TYR A 261 -7.41 1.01 14.55
C TYR A 261 -7.41 2.50 14.90
N PHE A 262 -6.35 2.99 15.53
CA PHE A 262 -6.25 4.38 15.94
C PHE A 262 -5.01 5.02 15.32
N VAL A 263 -5.17 6.25 14.83
CA VAL A 263 -4.07 7.07 14.33
C VAL A 263 -4.04 8.36 15.13
N ASN A 264 -2.85 8.75 15.58
CA ASN A 264 -2.66 10.01 16.28
C ASN A 264 -2.76 11.17 15.29
N GLU A 265 -3.78 12.02 15.43
CA GLU A 265 -3.95 13.24 14.66
C GLU A 265 -3.62 14.45 15.52
N VAL A 266 -3.01 15.48 14.93
CA VAL A 266 -2.70 16.73 15.64
C VAL A 266 -3.88 17.68 15.50
N VAL A 267 -4.61 17.90 16.59
CA VAL A 267 -5.73 18.84 16.66
C VAL A 267 -5.37 19.93 17.66
N ASN A 268 -5.29 21.18 17.20
CA ASN A 268 -4.87 22.33 18.02
C ASN A 268 -3.53 22.13 18.75
N GLY A 269 -2.56 21.50 18.08
CA GLY A 269 -1.24 21.21 18.64
C GLY A 269 -1.17 19.99 19.58
N ASN A 270 -2.31 19.38 19.91
CA ASN A 270 -2.36 18.18 20.74
C ASN A 270 -2.49 16.92 19.86
N SER A 271 -1.77 15.86 20.24
CA SER A 271 -1.89 14.56 19.59
C SER A 271 -3.06 13.78 20.20
N ILE A 272 -4.10 13.50 19.40
CA ILE A 272 -5.31 12.81 19.82
C ILE A 272 -5.47 11.52 19.00
N PRO A 273 -5.63 10.35 19.62
CA PRO A 273 -5.88 9.11 18.89
C PRO A 273 -7.30 9.11 18.29
N MET A 274 -7.39 9.06 16.97
CA MET A 274 -8.63 9.04 16.22
C MET A 274 -8.91 7.64 15.68
N PRO A 275 -10.10 7.06 15.93
CA PRO A 275 -10.46 5.76 15.39
C PRO A 275 -10.61 5.84 13.87
N LYS A 276 -10.07 4.83 13.19
CA LYS A 276 -10.17 4.60 11.75
C LYS A 276 -10.66 3.18 11.54
N THR A 277 -11.42 2.97 10.47
CA THR A 277 -11.93 1.66 10.10
C THR A 277 -11.58 1.36 8.66
N VAL A 278 -11.09 0.15 8.41
CA VAL A 278 -10.95 -0.42 7.06
C VAL A 278 -11.74 -1.71 7.00
N THR A 279 -12.49 -1.92 5.92
CA THR A 279 -13.30 -3.12 5.73
C THR A 279 -12.84 -3.85 4.47
N SER A 280 -12.83 -5.17 4.49
CA SER A 280 -12.52 -5.99 3.32
C SER A 280 -13.66 -6.01 2.29
N GLY A 281 -14.84 -5.49 2.64
CA GLY A 281 -16.09 -5.81 1.97
C GLY A 281 -16.47 -7.27 2.11
N PHE A 282 -17.70 -7.59 1.72
CA PHE A 282 -18.13 -8.97 1.57
C PHE A 282 -17.40 -9.61 0.39
N ILE A 283 -16.56 -10.60 0.67
CA ILE A 283 -15.95 -11.47 -0.34
C ILE A 283 -16.64 -12.82 -0.35
N ASN A 284 -16.80 -13.39 -1.53
CA ASN A 284 -17.37 -14.72 -1.68
C ASN A 284 -16.35 -15.80 -1.26
N GLY A 285 -16.81 -16.81 -0.51
CA GLY A 285 -15.93 -17.86 0.00
C GLY A 285 -15.67 -19.02 -0.97
N LEU A 286 -16.34 -19.08 -2.12
CA LEU A 286 -16.03 -20.05 -3.17
C LEU A 286 -14.69 -19.68 -3.83
N GLY A 287 -13.75 -20.62 -3.78
CA GLY A 287 -12.42 -20.48 -4.39
C GLY A 287 -11.36 -19.87 -3.46
N GLY A 288 -11.59 -19.83 -2.14
CA GLY A 288 -10.55 -19.44 -1.17
C GLY A 288 -10.04 -18.02 -1.37
N LYS A 289 -10.95 -17.09 -1.72
CA LYS A 289 -10.60 -15.71 -2.02
C LYS A 289 -10.02 -15.05 -0.77
N PHE A 290 -9.04 -14.18 -0.98
CA PHE A 290 -8.45 -13.40 0.09
C PHE A 290 -8.35 -11.92 -0.30
N ARG A 291 -8.22 -11.07 0.71
CA ARG A 291 -7.86 -9.66 0.57
C ARG A 291 -6.80 -9.28 1.59
N LEU A 292 -5.99 -8.31 1.21
CA LEU A 292 -5.01 -7.68 2.10
C LEU A 292 -5.59 -6.33 2.55
N LEU A 293 -5.62 -6.08 3.85
CA LEU A 293 -6.04 -4.81 4.41
C LEU A 293 -4.79 -4.07 4.83
N ASN A 294 -4.52 -2.96 4.15
CA ASN A 294 -3.40 -2.09 4.40
C ASN A 294 -3.74 -1.13 5.54
N LEU A 295 -2.88 -1.11 6.55
CA LEU A 295 -2.92 -0.23 7.70
C LEU A 295 -1.65 0.63 7.71
N PRO A 296 -1.70 1.86 8.21
CA PRO A 296 -0.48 2.64 8.42
C PRO A 296 0.46 1.92 9.39
N LYS A 297 1.77 2.03 9.14
CA LYS A 297 2.81 1.53 10.05
C LYS A 297 2.70 2.17 11.43
N GLU A 298 2.49 3.48 11.46
CA GLU A 298 2.33 4.26 12.68
C GLU A 298 0.85 4.31 13.08
N THR A 299 0.46 3.42 14.00
CA THR A 299 -0.82 3.51 14.73
C THR A 299 -0.56 3.95 16.17
N SER A 300 -1.57 4.46 16.86
CA SER A 300 -1.45 4.85 18.27
C SER A 300 -0.92 3.68 19.10
N PRO A 301 0.28 3.77 19.72
CA PRO A 301 1.03 2.61 20.22
C PRO A 301 0.35 1.88 21.40
N ASN A 302 -0.55 2.55 22.10
CA ASN A 302 -1.20 2.03 23.30
C ASN A 302 -2.65 1.57 23.07
N LEU A 303 -3.14 1.61 21.82
CA LEU A 303 -4.51 1.22 21.50
C LEU A 303 -4.48 -0.01 20.59
N PRO A 304 -5.13 -1.13 21.02
CA PRO A 304 -5.13 -2.34 20.22
C PRO A 304 -5.91 -2.14 18.91
N ILE A 305 -5.53 -2.90 17.91
CA ILE A 305 -6.25 -2.99 16.64
C ILE A 305 -7.33 -4.05 16.80
N GLN A 306 -8.59 -3.67 16.65
CA GLN A 306 -9.71 -4.59 16.75
C GLN A 306 -9.98 -5.25 15.39
N ILE A 307 -10.15 -6.57 15.41
CA ILE A 307 -10.51 -7.39 14.26
C ILE A 307 -11.89 -7.97 14.51
N MET A 308 -12.80 -7.79 13.55
CA MET A 308 -14.13 -8.39 13.57
C MET A 308 -14.40 -9.10 12.24
N LEU A 309 -14.82 -10.36 12.29
CA LEU A 309 -15.26 -11.14 11.14
C LEU A 309 -16.78 -11.31 11.18
N THR A 310 -17.45 -10.97 10.09
CA THR A 310 -18.90 -11.01 9.94
C THR A 310 -19.27 -11.78 8.67
N GLY A 311 -20.31 -12.61 8.76
CA GLY A 311 -20.85 -13.35 7.62
C GLY A 311 -22.19 -12.77 7.17
N ASN A 312 -22.39 -12.67 5.86
CA ASN A 312 -23.65 -12.26 5.29
C ASN A 312 -24.71 -13.35 5.48
N ALA A 313 -25.89 -12.97 6.00
CA ALA A 313 -27.02 -13.88 6.23
C ALA A 313 -26.70 -15.12 7.07
N THR A 314 -25.70 -15.04 7.96
CA THR A 314 -25.36 -16.14 8.87
C THR A 314 -26.18 -16.05 10.16
N VAL A 315 -26.30 -17.16 10.91
CA VAL A 315 -26.96 -17.17 12.23
C VAL A 315 -26.17 -16.44 13.32
N LYS A 316 -24.98 -15.89 13.01
CA LYS A 316 -24.08 -15.21 13.95
C LYS A 316 -23.39 -14.00 13.30
N ASP A 317 -23.84 -12.79 13.66
CA ASP A 317 -23.33 -11.54 13.08
C ASP A 317 -21.83 -11.30 13.34
N SER A 318 -21.33 -11.61 14.54
CA SER A 318 -19.91 -11.51 14.91
C SER A 318 -19.30 -12.90 15.02
N ILE A 319 -18.92 -13.47 13.88
CA ILE A 319 -18.37 -14.83 13.79
C ILE A 319 -17.13 -14.96 14.69
N PHE A 320 -16.24 -13.98 14.62
CA PHE A 320 -15.00 -13.94 15.38
C PHE A 320 -14.62 -12.49 15.69
N VAL A 321 -14.16 -12.23 16.91
CA VAL A 321 -13.66 -10.92 17.34
C VAL A 321 -12.37 -11.14 18.10
N THR A 322 -11.34 -10.38 17.77
CA THR A 322 -10.07 -10.40 18.49
C THR A 322 -9.38 -9.05 18.44
N THR A 323 -8.23 -8.95 19.09
CA THR A 323 -7.36 -7.78 19.01
C THR A 323 -5.96 -8.17 18.58
N LEU A 324 -5.28 -7.24 17.91
CA LEU A 324 -3.86 -7.28 17.62
C LEU A 324 -3.16 -6.15 18.37
N PRO A 325 -1.90 -6.35 18.80
CA PRO A 325 -1.12 -5.26 19.36
C PRO A 325 -0.87 -4.18 18.29
N ALA A 326 -0.83 -2.92 18.72
CA ALA A 326 -0.62 -1.77 17.84
C ALA A 326 0.67 -1.86 17.02
N ASN A 327 1.65 -2.66 17.45
CA ASN A 327 2.96 -2.85 16.84
C ASN A 327 3.16 -4.29 16.28
N PHE A 328 2.09 -4.96 15.85
CA PHE A 328 2.21 -6.30 15.28
C PHE A 328 3.23 -6.35 14.12
N ALA A 329 3.93 -7.48 13.99
CA ALA A 329 4.95 -7.69 12.97
C ALA A 329 4.34 -7.64 11.56
N ALA A 330 4.97 -6.89 10.65
CA ALA A 330 4.50 -6.77 9.27
C ALA A 330 4.65 -8.08 8.47
N SER A 331 5.57 -8.96 8.88
CA SER A 331 5.86 -10.22 8.22
C SER A 331 6.11 -11.35 9.24
N PRO A 332 5.47 -12.52 9.08
CA PRO A 332 4.35 -12.76 8.15
C PRO A 332 3.13 -11.91 8.54
N ALA A 333 2.39 -11.43 7.54
CA ALA A 333 1.16 -10.67 7.77
C ALA A 333 0.18 -11.50 8.62
N PRO A 334 -0.37 -10.96 9.72
CA PRO A 334 -1.41 -11.65 10.48
C PRO A 334 -2.55 -12.04 9.54
N CYS A 335 -3.01 -13.29 9.68
CA CYS A 335 -4.00 -13.86 8.79
C CYS A 335 -5.21 -14.29 9.60
N PHE A 336 -6.39 -13.89 9.14
CA PHE A 336 -7.68 -14.28 9.67
C PHE A 336 -8.53 -14.89 8.57
N LYS A 337 -9.33 -15.88 8.94
CA LYS A 337 -10.22 -16.54 8.01
C LYS A 337 -11.57 -16.86 8.60
N VAL A 338 -12.56 -17.00 7.72
CA VAL A 338 -13.85 -17.61 8.02
C VAL A 338 -14.03 -18.89 7.20
N TRP A 339 -14.78 -19.84 7.75
CA TRP A 339 -15.12 -21.12 7.11
C TRP A 339 -16.44 -21.66 7.68
N GLY A 340 -16.91 -22.79 7.14
CA GLY A 340 -18.15 -23.42 7.57
C GLY A 340 -19.35 -23.03 6.71
N THR A 341 -20.54 -23.13 7.29
CA THR A 341 -21.82 -22.94 6.58
C THR A 341 -22.59 -21.77 7.18
N LEU A 342 -23.63 -21.30 6.48
CA LEU A 342 -24.52 -20.22 6.97
C LEU A 342 -25.10 -20.52 8.37
N PHE A 343 -25.31 -21.81 8.69
CA PHE A 343 -25.91 -22.27 9.94
C PHE A 343 -24.90 -22.68 11.01
N ASP A 344 -23.63 -22.87 10.64
CA ASP A 344 -22.51 -23.14 11.56
C ASP A 344 -21.29 -22.33 11.11
N PRO A 345 -21.36 -20.98 11.20
CA PRO A 345 -20.28 -20.10 10.76
C PRO A 345 -19.11 -20.14 11.74
N LYS A 346 -17.89 -20.29 11.20
CA LYS A 346 -16.64 -20.36 11.99
C LYS A 346 -15.66 -19.29 11.53
N GLY A 347 -14.82 -18.84 12.46
CA GLY A 347 -13.80 -17.84 12.18
C GLY A 347 -12.67 -17.89 13.19
N GLY A 348 -11.50 -17.43 12.78
CA GLY A 348 -10.29 -17.46 13.59
C GLY A 348 -9.05 -17.02 12.83
N THR A 349 -7.88 -17.24 13.41
CA THR A 349 -6.60 -17.05 12.73
C THR A 349 -6.39 -18.13 11.66
N CYS A 350 -5.66 -17.81 10.60
CA CYS A 350 -5.18 -18.83 9.68
C CYS A 350 -4.13 -19.67 10.42
N ASN A 351 -4.27 -21.00 10.41
CA ASN A 351 -3.18 -21.88 10.83
C ASN A 351 -2.00 -21.61 9.88
N GLN A 352 -0.85 -21.19 10.42
CA GLN A 352 0.39 -21.11 9.65
C GLN A 352 0.91 -22.51 9.34
#